data_AF-V5WE00-F1
#
_entry.id   AF-V5WE00-F1
#
_cell.length_a   1.000
_cell.length_b   1.000
_cell.length_c   1.000
_cell.angle_alpha   90.00
_cell.angle_beta   90.00
_cell.angle_gamma   90.00
#
_symmetry.space_group_name_H-M   'P 1'
#
loop_
_entity.id
_entity.type
_entity.pdbx_description
1 polymer ?
#
loop_
_entity_poly.entity_id
_entity_poly.type
_entity_poly.pdbx_seq_one_letter_code
_entity_poly.pdbx_strand_id
1 'polypeptide(L)'
;MFWDDEQLPEVPADILDQLEGRGFDMGDISDRERSALQRVIAINQRLYRRAWELEHRVEELETHGQYMRQQIVGLVQLTRRLGYEPSTKPPR
;
A
#
# COMPACT_ATOMS: atom_id res chain seq x y z
N MET A 1 -6.90 5.68 -19.82
CA MET A 1 -6.37 4.42 -19.26
C MET A 1 -4.96 4.74 -18.81
N PHE A 2 -4.68 4.71 -17.51
CA PHE A 2 -3.36 5.05 -16.93
C PHE A 2 -2.48 3.80 -16.71
N TRP A 3 -2.81 2.68 -17.37
CA TRP A 3 -2.40 1.35 -16.93
C TRP A 3 -1.50 0.58 -17.90
N ASP A 4 -1.27 1.09 -19.12
CA ASP A 4 -0.55 0.35 -20.17
C ASP A 4 0.96 0.65 -20.21
N ASP A 5 1.43 1.75 -19.59
CA ASP A 5 2.82 2.22 -19.70
C ASP A 5 3.72 1.83 -18.51
N GLU A 6 3.20 1.15 -17.49
CA GLU A 6 4.00 0.79 -16.31
C GLU A 6 4.69 -0.56 -16.51
N GLN A 7 6.02 -0.49 -16.74
CA GLN A 7 6.90 -1.64 -16.97
C GLN A 7 6.59 -2.76 -15.95
N LEU A 8 6.27 -3.95 -16.45
CA LEU A 8 6.01 -5.11 -15.60
C LEU A 8 7.28 -5.42 -14.81
N PRO A 9 7.20 -5.60 -13.48
CA PRO A 9 8.36 -6.04 -12.72
C PRO A 9 8.81 -7.39 -13.26
N GLU A 10 10.11 -7.54 -13.49
CA GLU A 10 10.70 -8.80 -13.93
C GLU A 10 10.41 -9.88 -12.90
N VAL A 11 9.88 -11.02 -13.35
CA VAL A 11 9.61 -12.16 -12.48
C VAL A 11 10.96 -12.72 -12.01
N PRO A 12 11.20 -12.82 -10.70
CA PRO A 12 12.42 -13.42 -10.16
C PRO A 12 12.66 -14.83 -10.69
N ALA A 13 13.88 -15.08 -11.17
CA ALA A 13 14.25 -16.32 -11.86
C ALA A 13 14.11 -17.58 -10.98
N ASP A 14 14.27 -17.44 -9.67
CA ASP A 14 14.12 -18.48 -8.67
C ASP A 14 12.69 -19.03 -8.57
N ILE A 15 11.67 -18.20 -8.84
CA ILE A 15 10.27 -18.65 -8.90
C ILE A 15 10.02 -19.47 -10.17
N LEU A 16 10.65 -19.10 -11.28
CA LEU A 16 10.56 -19.85 -12.53
C LEU A 16 11.27 -21.20 -12.40
N ASP A 17 12.46 -21.24 -11.81
CA ASP A 17 13.22 -22.46 -11.56
C ASP A 17 12.50 -23.42 -10.59
N GLN A 18 11.80 -22.90 -9.58
CA GLN A 18 10.99 -23.72 -8.68
C GLN A 18 9.76 -24.35 -9.35
N LEU A 19 9.24 -23.73 -10.41
CA LEU A 19 8.15 -24.30 -11.21
C LEU A 19 8.67 -25.41 -12.14
N GLU A 20 9.90 -25.28 -12.66
CA GLU A 20 10.55 -26.32 -13.45
C GLU A 20 11.01 -27.50 -12.59
N GLY A 21 11.50 -27.25 -11.36
CA GLY A 21 11.99 -28.28 -10.44
C GLY A 21 10.91 -29.11 -9.72
N ARG A 22 9.62 -28.74 -9.83
CA ARG A 22 8.51 -29.42 -9.13
C ARG A 22 7.90 -30.63 -9.84
N GLY A 23 8.51 -31.09 -10.94
CA GLY A 23 8.14 -32.36 -11.57
C GLY A 23 6.71 -32.40 -12.12
N PHE A 24 6.27 -31.31 -12.76
CA PHE A 24 5.15 -31.42 -13.70
C PHE A 24 5.69 -32.09 -14.96
N ASP A 25 5.15 -33.27 -15.30
CA ASP A 25 5.46 -34.00 -16.53
C ASP A 25 5.49 -33.02 -17.72
N MET A 26 6.70 -32.77 -18.19
CA MET A 26 7.05 -31.66 -19.07
C MET A 26 6.71 -32.06 -20.50
N GLY A 27 5.41 -32.08 -20.80
CA GLY A 27 4.87 -32.38 -22.12
C GLY A 27 3.94 -31.29 -22.69
N ASP A 28 3.24 -30.52 -21.84
CA ASP A 28 2.15 -29.68 -22.37
C ASP A 28 1.70 -28.52 -21.44
N ILE A 29 2.61 -27.86 -20.71
CA ILE A 29 2.28 -26.50 -20.26
C ILE A 29 2.37 -25.62 -21.51
N SER A 30 1.24 -25.38 -22.15
CA SER A 30 1.20 -24.50 -23.33
C SER A 30 1.78 -23.13 -22.95
N ASP A 31 2.53 -22.49 -23.85
CA ASP A 31 3.12 -21.16 -23.61
C ASP A 31 2.12 -20.12 -23.05
N ARG A 32 0.83 -20.33 -23.34
CA ARG A 32 -0.29 -19.56 -22.82
C ARG A 32 -0.44 -19.65 -21.30
N GLU A 33 -0.30 -20.84 -20.72
CA GLU A 33 -0.40 -21.07 -19.27
C GLU A 33 0.81 -20.49 -18.54
N ARG A 34 2.01 -20.68 -19.09
CA ARG A 34 3.23 -20.03 -18.61
C ARG A 34 3.10 -18.50 -18.61
N SER A 35 2.60 -17.92 -19.71
CA SER A 35 2.34 -16.49 -19.81
C SER A 35 1.28 -16.00 -18.82
N ALA A 36 0.25 -16.82 -18.55
CA ALA A 36 -0.79 -16.48 -17.58
C ALA A 36 -0.24 -16.46 -16.15
N LEU A 37 0.58 -17.45 -15.79
CA LEU A 37 1.23 -17.51 -14.47
C LEU A 37 2.17 -16.32 -14.25
N GLN A 38 2.99 -15.95 -15.24
CA GLN A 38 3.86 -14.78 -15.16
C GLN A 38 3.06 -13.49 -14.88
N ARG A 39 1.93 -13.30 -15.57
CA ARG A 39 1.04 -12.15 -15.31
C ARG A 39 0.48 -12.16 -13.90
N VAL A 40 0.03 -13.31 -13.39
CA VAL A 40 -0.50 -13.44 -12.03
C VAL A 40 0.58 -13.12 -10.99
N ILE A 41 1.81 -13.61 -11.18
CA ILE A 41 2.94 -13.31 -10.29
C ILE A 41 3.24 -11.81 -10.29
N ALA A 42 3.31 -11.18 -11.47
CA ALA A 42 3.55 -9.74 -11.58
C ALA A 42 2.44 -8.92 -10.90
N ILE A 43 1.16 -9.30 -11.06
CA ILE A 43 0.04 -8.66 -10.36
C ILE A 43 0.19 -8.83 -8.85
N ASN A 44 0.51 -10.03 -8.37
CA ASN A 44 0.63 -10.31 -6.95
C ASN A 44 1.78 -9.50 -6.32
N GLN A 45 2.94 -9.41 -6.97
CA GLN A 45 4.05 -8.57 -6.51
C GLN A 45 3.68 -7.08 -6.45
N ARG A 46 2.90 -6.58 -7.44
CA ARG A 46 2.36 -5.22 -7.42
C ARG A 46 1.42 -5.00 -6.24
N LEU A 47 0.55 -5.97 -5.95
CA LEU A 47 -0.36 -5.91 -4.81
C LEU A 47 0.40 -5.89 -3.48
N TYR A 48 1.43 -6.73 -3.32
CA TYR A 48 2.27 -6.71 -2.11
C TYR A 48 2.98 -5.38 -1.92
N ARG A 49 3.58 -4.80 -2.97
CA ARG A 49 4.21 -3.48 -2.88
C ARG A 49 3.18 -2.42 -2.47
N ARG A 50 1.99 -2.44 -3.08
CA ARG A 50 0.95 -1.47 -2.78
C ARG A 50 0.40 -1.61 -1.36
N ALA A 51 0.26 -2.84 -0.87
CA ALA A 51 -0.14 -3.11 0.50
C ALA A 51 0.88 -2.52 1.49
N TRP A 52 2.17 -2.74 1.24
CA TRP A 52 3.25 -2.18 2.05
C TRP A 52 3.27 -0.63 2.04
N GLU A 53 3.12 -0.01 0.87
CA GLU A 53 3.02 1.46 0.77
C GLU A 53 1.83 2.02 1.55
N LEU A 54 0.69 1.33 1.51
CA LEU A 54 -0.51 1.76 2.22
C LEU A 54 -0.37 1.60 3.73
N GLU A 55 0.21 0.51 4.19
CA GLU A 55 0.52 0.28 5.60
C GLU A 55 1.41 1.40 6.15
N HIS A 56 2.48 1.73 5.42
CA HIS A 56 3.37 2.80 5.83
C HIS A 56 2.70 4.19 5.85
N ARG A 57 1.85 4.49 4.86
CA ARG A 57 1.07 5.74 4.85
C ARG A 57 0.09 5.83 6.01
N VAL A 58 -0.48 4.70 6.45
CA VAL A 58 -1.36 4.68 7.62
C VAL A 58 -0.56 5.03 8.88
N GLU A 59 0.62 4.46 9.06
CA GLU A 59 1.51 4.79 10.19
C GLU A 59 1.89 6.28 10.22
N GLU A 60 2.22 6.86 9.05
CA GLU A 60 2.50 8.29 8.93
C GLU A 60 1.28 9.15 9.30
N LEU A 61 0.10 8.79 8.80
CA LEU A 61 -1.14 9.52 9.09
C LEU A 61 -1.54 9.42 10.57
N GLU A 62 -1.33 8.28 11.20
CA GLU A 62 -1.55 8.11 12.64
C GLU A 62 -0.62 9.02 13.45
N THR A 63 0.65 9.08 13.07
CA THR A 63 1.65 9.95 13.71
C THR A 63 1.25 11.43 13.57
N HIS A 64 0.88 11.86 12.35
CA HIS A 64 0.38 13.21 12.12
C HIS A 64 -0.89 13.51 12.93
N GLY A 65 -1.82 12.56 13.00
CA GLY A 65 -3.05 12.68 13.77
C GLY A 65 -2.80 12.85 15.28
N GLN A 66 -1.80 12.15 15.83
CA GLN A 66 -1.39 12.32 17.23
C GLN A 66 -0.80 13.72 17.46
N TYR A 67 0.06 14.20 16.57
CA TYR A 67 0.64 15.53 16.66
C TYR A 67 -0.43 16.64 16.58
N MET A 68 -1.35 16.54 15.63
CA MET A 68 -2.49 17.46 15.52
C MET A 68 -3.34 17.47 16.78
N ARG A 69 -3.60 16.29 17.38
CA ARG A 69 -4.35 16.19 18.64
C ARG A 69 -3.64 16.94 19.77
N GLN A 70 -2.33 16.77 19.90
CA GLN A 70 -1.53 17.48 20.91
C GLN A 70 -1.59 19.00 20.72
N GLN A 71 -1.47 19.47 19.48
CA GLN A 71 -1.60 20.89 19.16
C GLN A 71 -2.98 21.45 19.51
N ILE A 72 -4.06 20.74 19.15
CA ILE A 72 -5.43 21.15 19.48
C ILE A 72 -5.63 21.23 20.99
N VAL A 73 -5.16 20.24 21.74
CA VAL A 73 -5.22 20.27 23.22
C VAL A 73 -4.47 21.48 23.77
N GLY A 74 -3.28 21.79 23.24
CA GLY A 74 -2.51 22.97 23.63
C GLY A 74 -3.25 24.28 23.37
N LEU A 75 -3.87 24.42 22.19
CA LEU A 75 -4.68 25.60 21.82
C LEU A 75 -5.93 25.74 22.71
N VAL A 76 -6.61 24.64 23.02
CA VAL A 76 -7.76 24.63 23.94
C VAL A 76 -7.35 25.07 25.34
N GLN A 77 -6.19 24.62 25.84
CA GLN A 77 -5.67 25.06 27.13
C GLN A 77 -5.31 26.55 27.13
N LEU A 78 -4.68 27.04 26.06
CA LEU A 78 -4.34 28.46 25.91
C LEU A 78 -5.58 29.35 25.88
N THR A 79 -6.57 29.02 25.06
CA THR A 79 -7.82 29.79 24.94
C THR A 79 -8.58 29.88 26.25
N ARG A 80 -8.65 28.78 27.02
CA ARG A 80 -9.21 28.78 28.38
C ARG A 80 -8.45 29.70 29.33
N ARG A 81 -7.10 29.68 29.30
CA ARG A 81 -6.28 30.61 30.11
C ARG A 81 -6.53 32.08 29.76
N LEU A 82 -6.87 32.36 28.50
CA LEU A 82 -7.22 33.69 28.01
C LEU A 82 -8.70 34.07 28.28
N GLY A 83 -9.47 33.22 28.95
CA GLY A 83 -10.87 33.49 29.30
C GLY A 83 -11.88 33.19 28.19
N TYR A 84 -11.45 32.56 27.09
CA TYR A 84 -12.33 32.15 26.01
C TYR A 84 -12.84 30.72 26.22
N GLU A 85 -14.11 30.48 25.87
CA GLU A 85 -14.71 29.15 25.90
C GLU A 85 -14.64 28.52 24.50
N PRO A 86 -13.92 27.39 24.31
CA PRO A 86 -13.86 26.71 23.02
C PRO A 86 -15.25 26.26 22.57
N SER A 87 -15.65 26.60 21.36
CA SER A 87 -16.93 26.16 20.79
C SER A 87 -16.74 24.94 19.89
N THR A 88 -17.66 23.99 19.98
CA THR A 88 -17.77 22.86 19.05
C THR A 88 -18.63 23.18 17.83
N LYS A 89 -19.20 24.40 17.75
CA LYS A 89 -20.01 24.83 16.62
C LYS A 89 -19.10 25.21 15.45
N PRO A 90 -19.47 24.87 14.19
CA PRO A 90 -18.72 25.30 13.03
C PRO A 90 -18.71 26.85 12.94
N PRO A 91 -17.62 27.46 12.42
CA PRO A 91 -17.61 28.89 12.16
C PRO A 91 -18.70 29.25 11.14
N ARG A 92 -19.36 30.39 11.35
CA ARG A 92 -20.37 30.92 10.43
C ARG A 92 -19.74 31.50 9.17
#